data_AF-A0A918JKQ7-F1
#
_entry.id   AF-A0A918JKQ7-F1
#
_cell.length_a   1.000
_cell.length_b   1.000
_cell.length_c   1.000
_cell.angle_alpha   90.00
_cell.angle_beta   90.00
_cell.angle_gamma   90.00
#
_symmetry.space_group_name_H-M   'P 1'
#
loop_
_entity.id
_entity.type
_entity.pdbx_description
1 polymer ?
#
loop_
_entity_poly.entity_id
_entity_poly.type
_entity_poly.pdbx_seq_one_letter_code
_entity_poly.pdbx_strand_id
1 'polypeptide(L)'
;MKALLSLTLGALLSFNVLAALSPQEQKMEGMLLSGDLAQAKRVAKAISSEELFNPELLDIVAEILLRSYPDARPSEVDAVAWLARSLGFSENGRYHAVLKEVVTSTGIDKLERHADSALDDLGDASGEQYQRGMYTMAPSLYAPVPKDARNAQVTELIMAGDLRSLKQAAITVYETNIQDQAILDMLAEILLREHADAPDRQIDTLSWVSKALGQSESGRYAAVLAEVEENGAHRKLRGYAEDSLENHGDAQGEQYQQGMVTTKLGTYDF
;
A
#
# COMPACT_ATOMS: atom_id res chain seq x y z
N MET A 1 53.45 -51.33 4.58
CA MET A 1 52.95 -50.22 3.76
C MET A 1 51.94 -50.77 2.75
N LYS A 2 50.65 -50.78 3.10
CA LYS A 2 49.51 -50.98 2.18
C LYS A 2 48.33 -50.23 2.78
N ALA A 3 48.04 -49.07 2.21
CA ALA A 3 46.82 -48.32 2.45
C ALA A 3 45.73 -48.90 1.54
N LEU A 4 44.50 -48.99 2.04
CA LEU A 4 43.31 -49.03 1.20
C LEU A 4 42.17 -48.34 1.96
N LEU A 5 41.91 -47.11 1.53
CA LEU A 5 40.71 -46.33 1.82
C LEU A 5 39.48 -47.13 1.38
N SER A 6 38.48 -47.23 2.25
CA SER A 6 37.10 -47.53 1.87
C SER A 6 36.29 -46.24 2.00
N LEU A 7 36.01 -45.66 0.83
CA LEU A 7 35.25 -44.43 0.59
C LEU A 7 33.76 -44.66 0.87
N THR A 8 33.18 -43.92 1.81
CA THR A 8 31.74 -43.81 2.02
C THR A 8 31.14 -42.84 0.99
N LEU A 9 30.24 -43.31 0.14
CA LEU A 9 29.42 -42.43 -0.69
C LEU A 9 28.02 -43.05 -0.89
N GLY A 10 27.15 -42.85 0.09
CA GLY A 10 25.71 -43.04 -0.06
C GLY A 10 25.09 -41.70 -0.46
N ALA A 11 24.87 -41.50 -1.76
CA ALA A 11 24.15 -40.33 -2.26
C ALA A 11 22.66 -40.48 -1.93
N LEU A 12 22.15 -39.64 -1.03
CA LEU A 12 20.72 -39.42 -0.85
C LEU A 12 20.22 -38.56 -2.01
N LEU A 13 19.59 -39.19 -2.99
CA LEU A 13 18.78 -38.51 -4.01
C LEU A 13 17.42 -38.17 -3.39
N SER A 14 17.27 -36.98 -2.80
CA SER A 14 15.96 -36.42 -2.48
C SER A 14 15.35 -35.83 -3.76
N PHE A 15 14.63 -36.65 -4.51
CA PHE A 15 13.70 -36.15 -5.52
C PHE A 15 12.51 -35.50 -4.79
N ASN A 16 12.49 -34.17 -4.73
CA ASN A 16 11.27 -33.44 -4.40
C ASN A 16 10.32 -33.61 -5.59
N VAL A 17 9.40 -34.57 -5.49
CA VAL A 17 8.22 -34.59 -6.35
C VAL A 17 7.44 -33.33 -5.98
N LEU A 18 7.41 -32.31 -6.84
CA LEU A 18 6.42 -31.25 -6.70
C LEU A 18 5.05 -31.91 -6.77
N ALA A 19 4.31 -31.84 -5.65
CA ALA A 19 2.98 -32.40 -5.56
C ALA A 19 2.05 -31.53 -6.39
N ALA A 20 1.48 -32.11 -7.45
CA ALA A 20 0.50 -31.43 -8.29
C ALA A 20 -0.67 -30.90 -7.44
N LEU A 21 -1.09 -29.65 -7.71
CA LEU A 21 -2.22 -29.01 -7.03
C LEU A 21 -3.47 -29.89 -7.07
N SER A 22 -4.12 -30.07 -5.92
CA SER A 22 -5.46 -30.62 -5.79
C SER A 22 -6.50 -29.73 -6.47
N PRO A 23 -7.73 -30.23 -6.75
CA PRO A 23 -8.78 -29.40 -7.33
C PRO A 23 -9.13 -28.15 -6.51
N GLN A 24 -8.99 -28.21 -5.19
CA GLN A 24 -9.19 -27.06 -4.31
C GLN A 24 -8.06 -26.03 -4.50
N GLU A 25 -6.81 -26.49 -4.52
CA GLU A 25 -5.64 -25.62 -4.70
C GLU A 25 -5.60 -25.01 -6.12
N GLN A 26 -6.04 -25.73 -7.16
CA GLN A 26 -6.21 -25.17 -8.51
C GLN A 26 -7.24 -24.04 -8.55
N LYS A 27 -8.33 -24.16 -7.79
CA LYS A 27 -9.30 -23.07 -7.64
C LYS A 27 -8.70 -21.87 -6.92
N MET A 28 -7.89 -22.12 -5.88
CA MET A 28 -7.18 -21.08 -5.14
C MET A 28 -6.13 -20.38 -6.01
N GLU A 29 -5.39 -21.13 -6.82
CA GLU A 29 -4.50 -20.58 -7.85
C GLU A 29 -5.28 -19.65 -8.79
N GLY A 30 -6.41 -20.09 -9.34
CA GLY A 30 -7.24 -19.22 -10.20
C GLY A 30 -7.72 -17.93 -9.51
N MET A 31 -8.00 -17.98 -8.21
CA MET A 31 -8.34 -16.80 -7.40
C MET A 31 -7.14 -15.90 -7.13
N LEU A 32 -5.95 -16.46 -6.89
CA LEU A 32 -4.71 -15.70 -6.73
C LEU A 32 -4.32 -15.03 -8.05
N LEU A 33 -4.53 -15.69 -9.18
CA LEU A 33 -4.20 -15.18 -10.52
C LEU A 33 -5.31 -14.32 -11.14
N SER A 34 -6.34 -13.92 -10.38
CA SER A 34 -7.40 -13.04 -10.87
C SER A 34 -7.01 -11.55 -10.88
N GLY A 35 -5.94 -11.17 -10.20
CA GLY A 35 -5.50 -9.78 -10.04
C GLY A 35 -6.33 -8.97 -9.04
N ASP A 36 -7.12 -9.65 -8.21
CA ASP A 36 -7.93 -9.02 -7.17
C ASP A 36 -7.34 -9.35 -5.79
N LEU A 37 -6.78 -8.34 -5.12
CA LEU A 37 -6.23 -8.50 -3.76
C LEU A 37 -7.27 -8.97 -2.74
N ALA A 38 -8.57 -8.73 -2.95
CA ALA A 38 -9.61 -9.28 -2.09
C ALA A 38 -9.80 -10.79 -2.29
N GLN A 39 -9.58 -11.31 -3.51
CA GLN A 39 -9.50 -12.76 -3.76
C GLN A 39 -8.22 -13.33 -3.17
N ALA A 40 -7.07 -12.69 -3.41
CA ALA A 40 -5.78 -13.14 -2.89
C ALA A 40 -5.78 -13.22 -1.36
N LYS A 41 -6.34 -12.22 -0.68
CA LYS A 41 -6.55 -12.23 0.78
C LYS A 41 -7.42 -13.39 1.25
N ARG A 42 -8.52 -13.69 0.54
CA ARG A 42 -9.39 -14.83 0.88
C ARG A 42 -8.64 -16.15 0.79
N VAL A 43 -7.82 -16.31 -0.25
CA VAL A 43 -6.98 -17.49 -0.43
C VAL A 43 -5.92 -17.58 0.67
N ALA A 44 -5.19 -16.51 0.96
CA ALA A 44 -4.18 -16.50 2.02
C ALA A 44 -4.77 -16.89 3.39
N LYS A 45 -5.96 -16.38 3.71
CA LYS A 45 -6.71 -16.81 4.90
C LYS A 45 -7.03 -18.30 4.88
N ALA A 46 -7.51 -18.82 3.76
CA ALA A 46 -7.86 -20.23 3.61
C ALA A 46 -6.62 -21.14 3.73
N ILE A 47 -5.51 -20.79 3.06
CA ILE A 47 -4.21 -21.48 3.20
C ILE A 47 -3.82 -21.60 4.67
N SER A 48 -3.94 -20.49 5.41
CA SER A 48 -3.58 -20.43 6.83
C SER A 48 -4.51 -21.26 7.70
N SER A 49 -5.83 -21.18 7.48
CA SER A 49 -6.81 -21.85 8.34
C SER A 49 -6.99 -23.34 8.06
N GLU A 50 -6.70 -23.75 6.83
CA GLU A 50 -6.86 -25.13 6.36
C GLU A 50 -5.51 -25.85 6.22
N GLU A 51 -4.40 -25.19 6.62
CA GLU A 51 -3.03 -25.71 6.58
C GLU A 51 -2.60 -26.21 5.18
N LEU A 52 -3.05 -25.52 4.12
CA LEU A 52 -2.80 -25.86 2.72
C LEU A 52 -1.47 -25.28 2.22
N PHE A 53 -0.36 -25.74 2.81
CA PHE A 53 0.98 -25.19 2.60
C PHE A 53 1.73 -25.79 1.40
N ASN A 54 1.03 -25.99 0.28
CA ASN A 54 1.68 -26.45 -0.95
C ASN A 54 2.68 -25.37 -1.46
N PRO A 55 3.96 -25.72 -1.67
CA PRO A 55 4.97 -24.75 -2.10
C PRO A 55 4.64 -24.03 -3.42
N GLU A 56 3.94 -24.67 -4.36
CA GLU A 56 3.53 -24.00 -5.61
C GLU A 56 2.54 -22.86 -5.32
N LEU A 57 1.60 -23.09 -4.41
CA LEU A 57 0.60 -22.10 -4.02
C LEU A 57 1.21 -20.97 -3.18
N LEU A 58 2.16 -21.31 -2.29
CA LEU A 58 2.90 -20.35 -1.49
C LEU A 58 3.89 -19.53 -2.33
N ASP A 59 4.49 -20.09 -3.38
CA ASP A 59 5.32 -19.36 -4.35
C ASP A 59 4.47 -18.30 -5.10
N ILE A 60 3.21 -18.59 -5.43
CA ILE A 60 2.28 -17.60 -5.99
C ILE A 60 2.01 -16.48 -4.96
N VAL A 61 1.71 -16.84 -3.70
CA VAL A 61 1.48 -15.86 -2.62
C VAL A 61 2.70 -14.96 -2.42
N ALA A 62 3.90 -15.53 -2.41
CA ALA A 62 5.16 -14.81 -2.28
C ALA A 62 5.38 -13.84 -3.45
N GLU A 63 5.12 -14.26 -4.68
CA GLU A 63 5.21 -13.40 -5.87
C GLU A 63 4.21 -12.23 -5.80
N ILE A 64 2.96 -12.49 -5.39
CA ILE A 64 1.95 -11.44 -5.24
C ILE A 64 2.36 -10.45 -4.14
N LEU A 65 2.85 -10.95 -3.00
CA LEU A 65 3.35 -10.12 -1.91
C LEU A 65 4.47 -9.19 -2.39
N LEU A 66 5.49 -9.74 -3.06
CA LEU A 66 6.64 -8.99 -3.59
C LEU A 66 6.26 -7.94 -4.64
N ARG A 67 5.19 -8.16 -5.40
CA ARG A 67 4.67 -7.18 -6.37
C ARG A 67 3.80 -6.11 -5.73
N SER A 68 3.06 -6.45 -4.68
CA SER A 68 2.02 -5.58 -4.12
C SER A 68 2.52 -4.71 -2.96
N TYR A 69 3.44 -5.20 -2.13
CA TYR A 69 3.88 -4.47 -0.93
C TYR A 69 4.53 -3.09 -1.21
N PRO A 70 5.31 -2.88 -2.30
CA PRO A 70 6.01 -1.60 -2.48
C PRO A 70 5.07 -0.40 -2.67
N ASP A 71 3.88 -0.65 -3.25
CA ASP A 71 2.90 0.37 -3.63
C ASP A 71 1.53 0.16 -2.96
N ALA A 72 1.48 -0.62 -1.86
CA ALA A 72 0.22 -0.98 -1.22
C ALA A 72 -0.51 0.26 -0.67
N ARG A 73 -1.76 0.47 -1.07
CA ARG A 73 -2.65 1.49 -0.49
C ARG A 73 -3.15 1.03 0.88
N PRO A 74 -3.61 1.91 1.78
CA PRO A 74 -4.11 1.48 3.10
C PRO A 74 -5.28 0.51 3.04
N SER A 75 -6.14 0.67 2.04
CA SER A 75 -7.25 -0.24 1.79
C SER A 75 -6.77 -1.65 1.39
N GLU A 76 -5.54 -1.77 0.89
CA GLU A 76 -4.89 -3.00 0.46
C GLU A 76 -3.96 -3.58 1.52
N VAL A 77 -3.47 -2.78 2.47
CA VAL A 77 -2.54 -3.21 3.52
C VAL A 77 -3.03 -4.46 4.24
N ASP A 78 -4.33 -4.55 4.52
CA ASP A 78 -4.88 -5.74 5.17
C ASP A 78 -4.78 -6.99 4.28
N ALA A 79 -4.99 -6.86 2.97
CA ALA A 79 -4.82 -7.97 2.04
C ALA A 79 -3.36 -8.40 1.93
N VAL A 80 -2.45 -7.44 1.77
CA VAL A 80 -1.00 -7.70 1.66
C VAL A 80 -0.44 -8.29 2.96
N ALA A 81 -0.91 -7.83 4.12
CA ALA A 81 -0.56 -8.41 5.42
C ALA A 81 -1.01 -9.87 5.55
N TRP A 82 -2.18 -10.24 5.02
CA TRP A 82 -2.61 -11.64 5.01
C TRP A 82 -1.75 -12.53 4.12
N LEU A 83 -1.25 -12.01 2.99
CA LEU A 83 -0.26 -12.74 2.16
C LEU A 83 1.00 -13.05 2.98
N ALA A 84 1.57 -12.03 3.64
CA ALA A 84 2.75 -12.20 4.50
C ALA A 84 2.50 -13.23 5.63
N ARG A 85 1.38 -13.10 6.34
CA ARG A 85 1.02 -14.04 7.42
C ARG A 85 0.86 -15.48 6.95
N SER A 86 0.27 -15.70 5.77
CA SER A 86 0.11 -17.05 5.23
C SER A 86 1.45 -17.72 4.90
N LEU A 87 2.47 -16.94 4.53
CA LEU A 87 3.84 -17.47 4.41
C LEU A 87 4.38 -17.84 5.79
N GLY A 88 4.24 -16.95 6.79
CA GLY A 88 4.68 -17.22 8.17
C GLY A 88 4.10 -18.50 8.75
N PHE A 89 2.77 -18.67 8.65
CA PHE A 89 2.08 -19.87 9.14
C PHE A 89 2.46 -21.17 8.43
N SER A 90 3.10 -21.10 7.26
CA SER A 90 3.57 -22.31 6.57
C SER A 90 4.80 -22.93 7.23
N GLU A 91 5.50 -22.20 8.11
CA GLU A 91 6.77 -22.60 8.74
C GLU A 91 7.84 -23.02 7.71
N ASN A 92 7.69 -22.57 6.46
CA ASN A 92 8.57 -22.94 5.37
C ASN A 92 9.67 -21.89 5.19
N GLY A 93 10.83 -22.13 5.79
CA GLY A 93 11.99 -21.22 5.78
C GLY A 93 12.49 -20.79 4.40
N ARG A 94 11.98 -21.36 3.29
CA ARG A 94 12.15 -20.84 1.91
C ARG A 94 11.70 -19.38 1.77
N TYR A 95 10.69 -18.96 2.52
CA TYR A 95 10.10 -17.61 2.41
C TYR A 95 10.72 -16.59 3.36
N HIS A 96 11.76 -16.95 4.12
CA HIS A 96 12.39 -16.07 5.09
C HIS A 96 12.92 -14.79 4.43
N ALA A 97 13.61 -14.91 3.27
CA ALA A 97 14.09 -13.74 2.53
C ALA A 97 12.96 -12.80 2.09
N VAL A 98 11.81 -13.33 1.70
CA VAL A 98 10.62 -12.55 1.28
C VAL A 98 10.07 -11.74 2.44
N LEU A 99 9.83 -12.36 3.59
CA LEU A 99 9.28 -11.66 4.75
C LEU A 99 10.27 -10.62 5.29
N LYS A 100 11.57 -10.95 5.30
CA LYS A 100 12.62 -10.00 5.68
C LYS A 100 12.71 -8.80 4.74
N GLU A 101 12.54 -8.98 3.43
CA GLU A 101 12.44 -7.87 2.46
C GLU A 101 11.28 -6.95 2.81
N VAL A 102 10.09 -7.51 3.08
CA VAL A 102 8.91 -6.71 3.43
C VAL A 102 9.11 -5.95 4.72
N VAL A 103 9.62 -6.57 5.79
CA VAL A 103 9.92 -5.89 7.08
C VAL A 103 10.88 -4.73 6.88
N THR A 104 11.94 -4.94 6.11
CA THR A 104 13.03 -3.94 5.98
C THR A 104 12.75 -2.85 4.96
N SER A 105 11.84 -3.08 4.02
CA SER A 105 11.64 -2.19 2.86
C SER A 105 10.26 -1.55 2.79
N THR A 106 9.28 -2.01 3.59
CA THR A 106 7.97 -1.36 3.60
C THR A 106 8.03 -0.02 4.33
N GLY A 107 7.39 1.00 3.76
CA GLY A 107 7.14 2.28 4.44
C GLY A 107 5.85 2.31 5.26
N ILE A 108 5.23 1.14 5.51
CA ILE A 108 3.89 1.04 6.12
C ILE A 108 3.99 0.28 7.44
N ASP A 109 3.97 0.99 8.58
CA ASP A 109 4.13 0.42 9.92
C ASP A 109 3.22 -0.78 10.21
N LYS A 110 1.98 -0.74 9.71
CA LYS A 110 1.03 -1.84 9.93
C LYS A 110 1.44 -3.09 9.17
N LEU A 111 1.95 -2.94 7.95
CA LEU A 111 2.42 -4.07 7.16
C LEU A 111 3.71 -4.62 7.74
N GLU A 112 4.64 -3.74 8.15
CA GLU A 112 5.88 -4.10 8.83
C GLU A 112 5.60 -5.01 10.03
N ARG A 113 4.75 -4.58 10.97
CA ARG A 113 4.38 -5.38 12.16
C ARG A 113 3.81 -6.75 11.83
N HIS A 114 3.01 -6.86 10.77
CA HIS A 114 2.44 -8.14 10.36
C HIS A 114 3.46 -9.04 9.66
N ALA A 115 4.37 -8.48 8.87
CA ALA A 115 5.45 -9.21 8.23
C ALA A 115 6.50 -9.66 9.25
N ASP A 116 6.78 -8.86 10.27
CA ASP A 116 7.71 -9.17 11.36
C ASP A 116 7.19 -10.33 12.21
N SER A 117 5.92 -10.26 12.64
CA SER A 117 5.26 -11.40 13.30
C SER A 117 5.22 -12.65 12.42
N ALA A 118 5.02 -12.51 11.11
CA ALA A 118 5.05 -13.65 10.20
C ALA A 118 6.47 -14.24 10.05
N LEU A 119 7.51 -13.40 10.11
CA LEU A 119 8.90 -13.83 10.07
C LEU A 119 9.28 -14.61 11.33
N ASP A 120 8.82 -14.17 12.50
CA ASP A 120 8.94 -14.90 13.76
C ASP A 120 8.25 -16.26 13.70
N ASP A 121 7.00 -16.31 13.19
CA ASP A 121 6.24 -17.56 13.02
C ASP A 121 6.93 -18.53 12.04
N LEU A 122 7.57 -18.00 10.99
CA LEU A 122 8.27 -18.80 9.98
C LEU A 122 9.51 -19.54 10.53
N GLY A 123 10.22 -18.89 11.46
CA GLY A 123 11.52 -19.35 11.95
C GLY A 123 12.68 -19.08 10.99
N ASP A 124 13.79 -19.81 11.19
CA ASP A 124 15.04 -19.58 10.46
C ASP A 124 14.96 -19.90 8.96
N ALA A 125 15.75 -19.17 8.17
CA ALA A 125 15.94 -19.46 6.76
C ALA A 125 16.41 -20.91 6.55
N SER A 126 15.73 -21.64 5.65
CA SER A 126 16.09 -23.00 5.28
C SER A 126 15.72 -23.28 3.81
N GLY A 127 16.44 -24.22 3.19
CA GLY A 127 16.25 -24.56 1.78
C GLY A 127 16.62 -23.45 0.79
N GLU A 128 16.26 -23.64 -0.48
CA GLU A 128 16.39 -22.60 -1.51
C GLU A 128 15.40 -21.47 -1.22
N GLN A 129 15.92 -20.26 -1.01
CA GLN A 129 15.13 -19.07 -0.71
C GLN A 129 14.34 -18.61 -1.94
N TYR A 130 13.06 -18.31 -1.75
CA TYR A 130 12.22 -17.74 -2.79
C TYR A 130 12.71 -16.33 -3.15
N GLN A 131 12.73 -16.01 -4.44
CA GLN A 131 13.07 -14.69 -4.97
C GLN A 131 12.03 -14.24 -5.98
N ARG A 132 11.84 -12.92 -6.07
CA ARG A 132 10.94 -12.31 -7.05
C ARG A 132 11.20 -12.86 -8.46
N GLY A 133 10.15 -13.28 -9.14
CA GLY A 133 10.21 -13.82 -10.50
C GLY A 133 10.47 -15.34 -10.57
N MET A 134 10.63 -16.04 -9.45
CA MET A 134 10.67 -17.51 -9.46
C MET A 134 9.34 -18.11 -9.91
N TYR A 135 8.20 -17.50 -9.56
CA TYR A 135 6.90 -17.77 -10.17
C TYR A 135 6.64 -16.82 -11.34
N THR A 136 6.37 -17.38 -12.52
CA THR A 136 6.05 -16.60 -13.72
C THR A 136 4.55 -16.29 -13.77
N MET A 137 4.17 -15.03 -13.55
CA MET A 137 2.82 -14.53 -13.77
C MET A 137 2.79 -13.44 -14.85
N ALA A 138 1.60 -13.16 -15.40
CA ALA A 138 1.45 -12.11 -16.41
C ALA A 138 1.99 -10.76 -15.89
N PRO A 139 2.68 -9.95 -16.73
CA PRO A 139 3.26 -8.67 -16.27
C PRO A 139 2.24 -7.69 -15.68
N SER A 140 0.98 -7.73 -16.14
CA SER A 140 -0.10 -6.86 -15.65
C SER A 140 -0.70 -7.31 -14.31
N LEU A 141 -0.46 -8.55 -13.88
CA LEU A 141 -1.00 -9.08 -12.63
C LEU A 141 -0.27 -8.45 -11.44
N TYR A 142 -1.03 -7.75 -10.59
CA TYR A 142 -0.54 -7.00 -9.44
C TYR A 142 0.57 -6.00 -9.78
N ALA A 143 0.58 -5.51 -11.02
CA ALA A 143 1.50 -4.46 -11.41
C ALA A 143 1.22 -3.19 -10.59
N PRO A 144 2.25 -2.44 -10.17
CA PRO A 144 2.06 -1.11 -9.61
C PRO A 144 1.15 -0.27 -10.51
N VAL A 145 0.18 0.40 -9.90
CA VAL A 145 -0.69 1.32 -10.64
C VAL A 145 0.20 2.43 -11.20
N PRO A 146 0.27 2.62 -12.53
CA PRO A 146 1.08 3.68 -13.12
C PRO A 146 0.69 5.04 -12.53
N LYS A 147 1.68 5.92 -12.31
CA LYS A 147 1.46 7.25 -11.72
C LYS A 147 0.32 8.01 -12.40
N ASP A 148 0.27 7.98 -13.73
CA ASP A 148 -0.76 8.68 -14.50
C ASP A 148 -2.16 8.12 -14.26
N ALA A 149 -2.28 6.79 -14.12
CA ALA A 149 -3.55 6.14 -13.79
C ALA A 149 -4.00 6.46 -12.36
N ARG A 150 -3.05 6.53 -11.41
CA ARG A 150 -3.31 6.95 -10.02
C ARG A 150 -3.78 8.41 -9.96
N ASN A 151 -3.11 9.31 -10.69
CA ASN A 151 -3.49 10.71 -10.77
C ASN A 151 -4.89 10.89 -11.38
N ALA A 152 -5.21 10.13 -12.44
CA ALA A 152 -6.54 10.12 -13.02
C ALA A 152 -7.61 9.65 -12.01
N GLN A 153 -7.35 8.57 -11.28
CA GLN A 153 -8.25 8.06 -10.25
C GLN A 153 -8.48 9.08 -9.11
N VAL A 154 -7.42 9.72 -8.63
CA VAL A 154 -7.53 10.76 -7.59
C VAL A 154 -8.32 11.95 -8.10
N THR A 155 -8.11 12.35 -9.36
CA THR A 155 -8.90 13.40 -10.00
C THR A 155 -10.38 13.03 -10.05
N GLU A 156 -10.73 11.81 -10.45
CA GLU A 156 -12.12 11.34 -10.45
C GLU A 156 -12.76 11.38 -9.05
N LEU A 157 -12.02 10.99 -8.01
CA LEU A 157 -12.49 11.05 -6.62
C LEU A 157 -12.74 12.48 -6.13
N ILE A 158 -11.86 13.43 -6.51
CA ILE A 158 -12.05 14.86 -6.22
C ILE A 158 -13.26 15.40 -7.02
N MET A 159 -13.46 14.94 -8.24
CA MET A 159 -14.54 15.43 -9.09
C MET A 159 -15.91 14.83 -8.73
N ALA A 160 -15.97 13.76 -7.93
CA ALA A 160 -17.21 13.10 -7.53
C ALA A 160 -18.15 13.99 -6.70
N GLY A 161 -17.61 14.99 -6.00
CA GLY A 161 -18.41 15.99 -5.27
C GLY A 161 -19.05 15.48 -3.99
N ASP A 162 -18.51 14.42 -3.38
CA ASP A 162 -18.96 13.91 -2.08
C ASP A 162 -17.79 13.81 -1.08
N LEU A 163 -18.09 13.94 0.21
CA LEU A 163 -17.07 13.97 1.27
C LEU A 163 -16.28 12.67 1.41
N ARG A 164 -16.89 11.53 1.09
CA ARG A 164 -16.23 10.24 1.21
C ARG A 164 -15.16 10.10 0.13
N SER A 165 -15.49 10.46 -1.11
CA SER A 165 -14.55 10.44 -2.24
C SER A 165 -13.45 11.47 -2.05
N LEU A 166 -13.76 12.70 -1.63
CA LEU A 166 -12.74 13.73 -1.34
C LEU A 166 -11.79 13.29 -0.24
N LYS A 167 -12.31 12.72 0.85
CA LYS A 167 -11.48 12.20 1.94
C LYS A 167 -10.57 11.08 1.43
N GLN A 168 -11.09 10.16 0.62
CA GLN A 168 -10.29 9.08 0.04
C GLN A 168 -9.21 9.64 -0.90
N ALA A 169 -9.51 10.68 -1.68
CA ALA A 169 -8.53 11.36 -2.52
C ALA A 169 -7.41 11.98 -1.68
N ALA A 170 -7.75 12.77 -0.66
CA ALA A 170 -6.78 13.43 0.21
C ALA A 170 -5.88 12.43 0.96
N ILE A 171 -6.46 11.35 1.49
CA ILE A 171 -5.70 10.24 2.09
C ILE A 171 -4.73 9.63 1.07
N THR A 172 -5.19 9.37 -0.15
CA THR A 172 -4.34 8.80 -1.22
C THR A 172 -3.19 9.74 -1.59
N VAL A 173 -3.46 11.06 -1.70
CA VAL A 173 -2.42 12.06 -1.98
C VAL A 173 -1.37 12.08 -0.87
N TYR A 174 -1.82 12.10 0.39
CA TYR A 174 -0.95 12.09 1.56
C TYR A 174 -0.05 10.85 1.60
N GLU A 175 -0.63 9.65 1.50
CA GLU A 175 0.12 8.40 1.72
C GLU A 175 1.01 8.02 0.54
N THR A 176 0.64 8.43 -0.67
CA THR A 176 1.43 8.12 -1.88
C THR A 176 2.30 9.28 -2.34
N ASN A 177 2.34 10.37 -1.55
CA ASN A 177 3.09 11.58 -1.82
C ASN A 177 2.89 12.09 -3.26
N ILE A 178 1.63 12.27 -3.67
CA ILE A 178 1.33 12.78 -5.01
C ILE A 178 1.73 14.26 -5.11
N GLN A 179 2.69 14.53 -5.98
CA GLN A 179 3.26 15.85 -6.26
C GLN A 179 2.65 16.52 -7.51
N ASP A 180 1.51 16.04 -7.97
CA ASP A 180 0.84 16.58 -9.15
C ASP A 180 0.18 17.92 -8.81
N GLN A 181 0.68 19.00 -9.39
CA GLN A 181 0.22 20.35 -9.08
C GLN A 181 -1.28 20.52 -9.37
N ALA A 182 -1.83 19.90 -10.42
CA ALA A 182 -3.25 20.06 -10.73
C ALA A 182 -4.13 19.44 -9.64
N ILE A 183 -3.73 18.28 -9.11
CA ILE A 183 -4.42 17.62 -7.99
C ILE A 183 -4.34 18.47 -6.72
N LEU A 184 -3.14 18.95 -6.39
CA LEU A 184 -2.92 19.76 -5.19
C LEU A 184 -3.63 21.13 -5.28
N ASP A 185 -3.63 21.76 -6.46
CA ASP A 185 -4.39 22.99 -6.72
C ASP A 185 -5.91 22.77 -6.57
N MET A 186 -6.46 21.62 -7.00
CA MET A 186 -7.87 21.28 -6.75
C MET A 186 -8.18 21.11 -5.26
N LEU A 187 -7.30 20.44 -4.51
CA LEU A 187 -7.43 20.27 -3.07
C LEU A 187 -7.36 21.63 -2.33
N ALA A 188 -6.43 22.49 -2.71
CA ALA A 188 -6.29 23.84 -2.19
C ALA A 188 -7.53 24.70 -2.49
N GLU A 189 -8.06 24.63 -3.71
CA GLU A 189 -9.29 25.33 -4.09
C GLU A 189 -10.48 24.92 -3.22
N ILE A 190 -10.65 23.62 -2.99
CA ILE A 190 -11.74 23.10 -2.14
C ILE A 190 -11.54 23.58 -0.71
N LEU A 191 -10.31 23.50 -0.19
CA LEU A 191 -10.03 23.92 1.17
C LEU A 191 -10.35 25.40 1.39
N LEU A 192 -9.95 26.28 0.46
CA LEU A 192 -10.27 27.73 0.52
C LEU A 192 -11.76 28.03 0.37
N ARG A 193 -12.53 27.22 -0.36
CA ARG A 193 -13.98 27.43 -0.51
C ARG A 193 -14.75 27.05 0.75
N GLU A 194 -14.30 26.01 1.45
CA GLU A 194 -15.12 25.33 2.45
C GLU A 194 -14.66 25.63 3.90
N HIS A 195 -13.41 26.02 4.14
CA HIS A 195 -12.85 26.02 5.51
C HIS A 195 -13.56 26.94 6.51
N ALA A 196 -14.05 28.11 6.09
CA ALA A 196 -14.48 29.17 7.00
C ALA A 196 -15.81 28.86 7.72
N ASP A 197 -16.73 28.19 7.02
CA ASP A 197 -18.08 27.87 7.51
C ASP A 197 -18.36 26.34 7.54
N ALA A 198 -17.31 25.52 7.46
CA ALA A 198 -17.42 24.07 7.42
C ALA A 198 -18.19 23.48 8.62
N PRO A 199 -19.28 22.71 8.41
CA PRO A 199 -19.95 21.99 9.48
C PRO A 199 -19.07 20.84 10.01
N ASP A 200 -19.35 20.38 11.24
CA ASP A 200 -18.57 19.32 11.94
C ASP A 200 -18.27 18.09 11.09
N ARG A 201 -19.23 17.66 10.24
CA ARG A 201 -19.09 16.49 9.36
C ARG A 201 -18.01 16.65 8.28
N GLN A 202 -17.66 17.89 7.88
CA GLN A 202 -16.63 18.18 6.89
C GLN A 202 -15.23 18.28 7.52
N ILE A 203 -15.13 18.60 8.81
CA ILE A 203 -13.87 18.93 9.48
C ILE A 203 -12.82 17.84 9.32
N ASP A 204 -13.21 16.57 9.43
CA ASP A 204 -12.27 15.47 9.28
C ASP A 204 -11.74 15.33 7.85
N THR A 205 -12.61 15.50 6.85
CA THR A 205 -12.22 15.50 5.43
C THR A 205 -11.29 16.66 5.12
N LEU A 206 -11.64 17.90 5.52
CA LEU A 206 -10.81 19.08 5.28
C LEU A 206 -9.47 19.00 6.02
N SER A 207 -9.43 18.37 7.20
CA SER A 207 -8.17 18.10 7.90
C SER A 207 -7.24 17.20 7.07
N TRP A 208 -7.78 16.17 6.42
CA TRP A 208 -6.99 15.34 5.49
C TRP A 208 -6.53 16.11 4.26
N VAL A 209 -7.34 17.05 3.77
CA VAL A 209 -6.94 17.95 2.68
C VAL A 209 -5.75 18.81 3.11
N SER A 210 -5.79 19.44 4.29
CA SER A 210 -4.64 20.19 4.85
C SER A 210 -3.38 19.32 4.93
N LYS A 211 -3.50 18.10 5.48
CA LYS A 211 -2.38 17.16 5.58
C LYS A 211 -1.79 16.80 4.22
N ALA A 212 -2.63 16.57 3.22
CA ALA A 212 -2.18 16.25 1.86
C ALA A 212 -1.38 17.42 1.24
N LEU A 213 -1.81 18.66 1.47
CA LEU A 213 -1.09 19.85 1.02
C LEU A 213 0.25 20.02 1.75
N GLY A 214 0.27 19.86 3.08
CA GLY A 214 1.51 19.93 3.86
C GLY A 214 2.53 18.86 3.44
N GLN A 215 2.06 17.62 3.26
CA GLN A 215 2.89 16.48 2.82
C GLN A 215 3.49 16.67 1.43
N SER A 216 2.94 17.56 0.60
CA SER A 216 3.54 17.87 -0.69
C SER A 216 4.88 18.61 -0.57
N GLU A 217 5.17 19.23 0.59
CA GLU A 217 6.34 20.08 0.81
C GLU A 217 6.46 21.23 -0.22
N SER A 218 5.35 21.58 -0.89
CA SER A 218 5.32 22.67 -1.86
C SER A 218 4.96 23.99 -1.18
N GLY A 219 5.91 24.92 -1.16
CA GLY A 219 5.71 26.26 -0.61
C GLY A 219 4.59 27.06 -1.27
N ARG A 220 4.10 26.63 -2.45
CA ARG A 220 2.92 27.21 -3.13
C ARG A 220 1.67 27.23 -2.25
N TYR A 221 1.51 26.27 -1.33
CA TYR A 221 0.31 26.12 -0.51
C TYR A 221 0.44 26.76 0.88
N ALA A 222 1.54 27.46 1.17
CA ALA A 222 1.77 28.10 2.47
C ALA A 222 0.65 29.09 2.83
N ALA A 223 0.29 29.98 1.90
CA ALA A 223 -0.78 30.96 2.11
C ALA A 223 -2.15 30.30 2.34
N VAL A 224 -2.41 29.15 1.70
CA VAL A 224 -3.65 28.38 1.87
C VAL A 224 -3.72 27.79 3.28
N LEU A 225 -2.64 27.18 3.74
CA LEU A 225 -2.59 26.59 5.08
C LEU A 225 -2.67 27.65 6.17
N ALA A 226 -1.99 28.79 6.00
CA ALA A 226 -2.06 29.92 6.93
C ALA A 226 -3.48 30.52 7.02
N GLU A 227 -4.19 30.67 5.90
CA GLU A 227 -5.58 31.13 5.88
C GLU A 227 -6.50 30.17 6.67
N VAL A 228 -6.29 28.86 6.51
CA VAL A 228 -7.09 27.84 7.21
C VAL A 228 -6.74 27.76 8.70
N GLU A 229 -5.47 27.95 9.05
CA GLU A 229 -5.01 28.06 10.43
C GLU A 229 -5.67 29.26 11.13
N GLU A 230 -5.73 30.43 10.49
CA GLU A 230 -6.29 31.64 11.09
C GLU A 230 -7.83 31.58 11.14
N ASN A 231 -8.45 31.24 10.01
CA ASN A 231 -9.88 31.46 9.75
C ASN A 231 -10.70 30.16 9.59
N GLY A 232 -10.12 28.98 9.83
CA GLY A 232 -10.86 27.71 9.77
C GLY A 232 -11.99 27.61 10.82
N ALA A 233 -13.15 27.09 10.40
CA ALA A 233 -14.39 27.01 11.19
C ALA A 233 -14.25 26.29 12.55
N HIS A 234 -13.30 25.36 12.67
CA HIS A 234 -13.16 24.50 13.83
C HIS A 234 -11.71 24.41 14.30
N ARG A 235 -11.50 24.41 15.63
CA ARG A 235 -10.16 24.31 16.26
C ARG A 235 -9.33 23.13 15.74
N LYS A 236 -9.97 21.97 15.54
CA LYS A 236 -9.31 20.77 14.97
C LYS A 236 -8.75 21.04 13.57
N LEU A 237 -9.52 21.68 12.70
CA LEU A 237 -9.07 22.00 11.34
C LEU A 237 -7.88 22.97 11.37
N ARG A 238 -7.98 24.02 12.20
CA ARG A 238 -6.89 24.99 12.40
C ARG A 238 -5.61 24.31 12.87
N GLY A 239 -5.68 23.40 13.84
CA GLY A 239 -4.52 22.65 14.32
C GLY A 239 -3.88 21.75 13.25
N TYR A 240 -4.67 21.09 12.39
CA TYR A 240 -4.08 20.33 11.28
C TYR A 240 -3.47 21.22 10.20
N ALA A 241 -4.00 22.43 10.01
CA ALA A 241 -3.42 23.41 9.09
C ALA A 241 -2.09 23.95 9.64
N GLU A 242 -2.02 24.26 10.94
CA GLU A 242 -0.79 24.61 11.67
C GLU A 242 0.26 23.51 11.52
N ASP A 243 -0.06 22.26 11.89
CA ASP A 243 0.85 21.12 11.75
C ASP A 243 1.34 20.94 10.30
N SER A 244 0.46 21.16 9.32
CA SER A 244 0.80 21.03 7.90
C SER A 244 1.65 22.20 7.41
N LEU A 245 1.47 23.39 7.98
CA LEU A 245 2.30 24.57 7.74
C LEU A 245 3.66 24.44 8.43
N GLU A 246 3.81 23.71 9.52
CA GLU A 246 5.16 23.43 10.04
C GLU A 246 5.95 22.48 9.12
N ASN A 247 5.24 21.62 8.38
CA ASN A 247 5.82 20.60 7.51
C ASN A 247 5.83 20.99 6.02
N HIS A 248 5.52 22.24 5.66
CA HIS A 248 5.59 22.70 4.27
C HIS A 248 7.03 23.08 3.86
N GLY A 249 7.35 22.98 2.57
CA GLY A 249 8.61 23.54 2.06
C GLY A 249 8.57 25.07 2.05
N ASP A 250 9.75 25.71 2.02
CA ASP A 250 9.88 27.17 2.03
C ASP A 250 8.90 27.82 1.06
N ALA A 251 8.18 28.87 1.50
CA ALA A 251 7.23 29.67 0.72
C ALA A 251 7.91 30.43 -0.45
N GLN A 252 8.41 29.67 -1.43
CA GLN A 252 9.07 30.15 -2.63
C GLN A 252 8.18 29.86 -3.85
N GLY A 253 8.11 30.82 -4.76
CA GLY A 253 7.31 30.71 -5.98
C GLY A 253 5.89 31.30 -5.87
N GLU A 254 5.09 31.13 -6.92
CA GLU A 254 3.71 31.61 -6.99
C GLU A 254 2.85 30.85 -5.97
N GLN A 255 2.30 31.59 -5.01
CA GLN A 255 1.34 31.08 -4.02
C GLN A 255 0.00 30.76 -4.68
N TYR A 256 -0.63 29.67 -4.28
CA TYR A 256 -1.98 29.34 -4.71
C TYR A 256 -2.97 30.37 -4.16
N GLN A 257 -3.93 30.78 -4.99
CA GLN A 257 -5.03 31.66 -4.61
C GLN A 257 -6.36 31.07 -5.10
N GLN A 258 -7.42 31.30 -4.32
CA GLN A 258 -8.77 30.87 -4.69
C GLN A 258 -9.13 31.38 -6.09
N GLY A 259 -9.67 30.48 -6.93
CA GLY A 259 -10.05 30.77 -8.31
C GLY A 259 -8.99 30.46 -9.37
N MET A 260 -7.79 30.01 -8.98
CA MET A 260 -6.77 29.54 -9.95
C MET A 260 -7.18 28.23 -10.66
N VAL A 261 -8.01 27.39 -10.02
CA VAL A 261 -8.66 26.25 -10.67
C VAL A 261 -9.94 26.70 -11.38
N THR A 262 -9.94 26.61 -12.72
CA THR A 262 -11.09 26.96 -13.57
C THR A 262 -12.07 25.81 -13.79
N THR A 263 -11.63 24.57 -13.50
CA THR A 263 -12.50 23.38 -13.56
C THR A 263 -13.61 23.49 -12.50
N LYS A 264 -14.84 23.19 -12.91
CA LYS A 264 -15.98 23.17 -11.99
C LYS A 264 -15.88 21.98 -11.05
N LEU A 265 -15.44 22.23 -9.82
CA LEU A 265 -15.42 21.26 -8.73
C LEU A 265 -16.83 21.05 -8.14
N GLY A 266 -17.05 19.90 -7.50
CA GLY A 266 -18.28 19.61 -6.76
C GLY A 266 -18.48 20.55 -5.58
N THR A 267 -19.73 20.70 -5.14
CA THR A 267 -20.13 21.44 -3.94
C THR A 267 -20.26 20.42 -2.80
N TYR A 268 -19.45 20.52 -1.74
CA TYR A 268 -19.32 19.49 -0.71
C TYR A 268 -20.36 19.63 0.43
N ASP A 269 -21.52 20.20 0.11
CA ASP A 269 -22.56 20.69 1.03
C ASP A 269 -23.48 19.62 1.65
N PHE A 270 -23.27 18.32 1.39
CA PHE A 270 -24.24 17.25 1.74
C PHE A 270 -24.23 16.75 3.18
#